data_AF-A0A9D0XVM2-F1
#
_entry.id   AF-A0A9D0XVM2-F1
#
_cell.length_a   1.000
_cell.length_b   1.000
_cell.length_c   1.000
_cell.angle_alpha   90.00
_cell.angle_beta   90.00
_cell.angle_gamma   90.00
#
_symmetry.space_group_name_H-M   'P 1'
#
loop_
_entity.id
_entity.type
_entity.pdbx_description
1 polymer ?
#
loop_
_entity_poly.entity_id
_entity_poly.type
_entity_poly.pdbx_seq_one_letter_code
_entity_poly.pdbx_strand_id
1 'polypeptide(L)'
;MIDFNTVADKLLDMNPDPVPEFILLKEFKGISPDSCEYQNAYDRVCSHPFVERIENEQNDRGFWPPFHGYTEHMIRRCLSLGLHKDHHCLKNVADYLIKVLDNKENWDQFEKQDNIRWWPEMFVPLVSSAMLSLIDADNEVLDVHRRRWAYFAETAFSKGYYDKEAESISQQEYFGFKTKRTIPAFGYYNLMLLAPTDKGN
;
A
#
# COMPACT_ATOMS: atom_id res chain seq x y z
N MET A 1 -17.98 25.20 12.40
CA MET A 1 -17.32 24.37 11.36
C MET A 1 -15.95 24.99 11.14
N ILE A 2 -14.87 24.21 11.23
CA ILE A 2 -13.52 24.73 11.01
C ILE A 2 -13.34 24.91 9.50
N ASP A 3 -12.97 26.12 9.07
CA ASP A 3 -12.59 26.35 7.68
C ASP A 3 -11.14 25.92 7.48
N PHE A 4 -10.95 24.74 6.89
CA PHE A 4 -9.63 24.17 6.63
C PHE A 4 -8.79 25.02 5.68
N ASN A 5 -9.40 25.81 4.78
CA ASN A 5 -8.66 26.71 3.92
C ASN A 5 -8.01 27.84 4.72
N THR A 6 -8.77 28.50 5.60
CA THR A 6 -8.22 29.52 6.50
C THR A 6 -7.12 28.97 7.42
N VAL A 7 -7.22 27.70 7.87
CA VAL A 7 -6.17 27.06 8.67
C VAL A 7 -4.93 26.78 7.82
N ALA A 8 -5.10 26.25 6.60
CA ALA A 8 -3.99 25.99 5.69
C ALA A 8 -3.22 27.28 5.33
N ASP A 9 -3.93 28.38 5.05
CA ASP A 9 -3.31 29.67 4.75
C ASP A 9 -2.44 30.15 5.91
N LYS A 10 -2.94 30.08 7.16
CA LYS A 10 -2.17 30.44 8.34
C LYS A 10 -0.93 29.55 8.55
N LEU A 11 -1.02 28.27 8.23
CA LEU A 11 0.11 27.35 8.34
C LEU A 11 1.15 27.61 7.25
N LEU A 12 0.72 27.97 6.03
CA LEU A 12 1.61 28.38 4.94
C LEU A 12 2.31 29.71 5.25
N ASP A 13 1.61 30.66 5.88
CA ASP A 13 2.19 31.93 6.35
C ASP A 13 3.30 31.74 7.39
N MET A 14 3.35 30.58 8.07
CA MET A 14 4.44 30.22 8.98
C MET A 14 5.70 29.73 8.26
N ASN A 15 5.71 29.70 6.92
CA ASN A 15 6.79 29.23 6.06
C ASN A 15 7.29 27.83 6.48
N PRO A 16 6.44 26.80 6.40
CA PRO A 16 6.78 25.46 6.85
C PRO A 16 7.87 24.84 5.97
N ASP A 17 8.45 23.74 6.47
CA ASP A 17 9.38 22.92 5.69
C ASP A 17 8.69 22.39 4.40
N PRO A 18 9.44 22.09 3.31
CA PRO A 18 8.86 21.71 2.02
C PRO A 18 7.83 20.57 2.06
N VAL A 19 8.00 19.59 2.96
CA VAL A 19 7.08 18.46 3.05
C VAL A 19 5.70 18.90 3.57
N PRO A 20 5.56 19.50 4.78
CA PRO A 20 4.27 20.05 5.20
C PRO A 20 3.70 21.11 4.26
N GLU A 21 4.54 21.97 3.67
CA GLU A 21 4.11 22.96 2.68
C GLU A 21 3.39 22.28 1.51
N PHE A 22 4.04 21.28 0.90
CA PHE A 22 3.49 20.57 -0.24
C PHE A 22 2.19 19.83 0.10
N ILE A 23 2.10 19.21 1.28
CA ILE A 23 0.86 18.55 1.72
C ILE A 23 -0.29 19.55 1.89
N LEU A 24 -0.03 20.73 2.47
CA LEU A 24 -1.03 21.79 2.59
C LEU A 24 -1.52 22.26 1.21
N LEU A 25 -0.59 22.49 0.29
CA LEU A 25 -0.92 22.91 -1.07
C LEU A 25 -1.71 21.84 -1.84
N LYS A 26 -1.27 20.58 -1.78
CA LYS A 26 -1.87 19.47 -2.50
C LYS A 26 -3.23 19.05 -1.93
N GLU A 27 -3.27 18.71 -0.65
CA GLU A 27 -4.42 18.03 -0.04
C GLU A 27 -5.49 19.01 0.48
N PHE A 28 -5.09 20.22 0.86
CA PHE A 28 -6.01 21.20 1.45
C PHE A 28 -6.35 22.33 0.49
N LYS A 29 -5.36 22.89 -0.22
CA LYS A 29 -5.61 23.94 -1.23
C LYS A 29 -6.04 23.35 -2.57
N GLY A 30 -5.77 22.06 -2.83
CA GLY A 30 -6.19 21.38 -4.04
C GLY A 30 -5.55 21.97 -5.30
N ILE A 31 -4.32 22.47 -5.20
CA ILE A 31 -3.65 23.06 -6.37
C ILE A 31 -3.47 21.99 -7.46
N SER A 32 -3.68 22.39 -8.71
CA SER A 32 -3.64 21.46 -9.84
C SER A 32 -2.23 20.86 -9.98
N PRO A 33 -2.10 19.53 -10.20
CA PRO A 33 -0.82 18.90 -10.53
C PRO A 33 -0.13 19.51 -11.75
N ASP A 34 -0.89 20.09 -12.69
CA ASP A 34 -0.35 20.70 -13.91
C ASP A 34 0.17 22.14 -13.67
N SER A 35 0.00 22.68 -12.47
CA SER A 35 0.45 24.03 -12.13
C SER A 35 1.95 24.10 -11.84
N CYS A 36 2.59 25.21 -12.23
CA CYS A 36 3.99 25.46 -11.87
C CYS A 36 4.20 25.50 -10.34
N GLU A 37 3.21 25.97 -9.59
CA GLU A 37 3.26 25.99 -8.12
C GLU A 37 3.37 24.58 -7.54
N TYR A 38 2.56 23.64 -8.04
CA TYR A 38 2.61 22.24 -7.62
C TYR A 38 3.97 21.62 -7.96
N GLN A 39 4.43 21.78 -9.19
CA GLN A 39 5.69 21.20 -9.65
C GLN A 39 6.88 21.74 -8.83
N ASN A 40 6.95 23.06 -8.61
CA ASN A 40 8.00 23.67 -7.80
C ASN A 40 7.97 23.21 -6.33
N ALA A 41 6.78 23.01 -5.74
CA ALA A 41 6.67 22.49 -4.38
C ALA A 41 7.06 21.01 -4.33
N TYR A 42 6.67 20.22 -5.32
CA TYR A 42 7.02 18.81 -5.42
C TYR A 42 8.52 18.58 -5.63
N ASP A 43 9.17 19.39 -6.48
CA ASP A 43 10.62 19.32 -6.70
C ASP A 43 11.40 19.56 -5.39
N ARG A 44 10.91 20.49 -4.54
CA ARG A 44 11.51 20.73 -3.22
C ARG A 44 11.32 19.56 -2.26
N VAL A 45 10.19 18.85 -2.34
CA VAL A 45 9.98 17.59 -1.61
C VAL A 45 10.93 16.52 -2.10
N CYS A 46 11.05 16.31 -3.41
CA CYS A 46 11.94 15.30 -3.98
C CYS A 46 13.41 15.57 -3.62
N SER A 47 13.79 16.85 -3.55
CA SER A 47 15.15 17.27 -3.16
C SER A 47 15.38 17.28 -1.64
N HIS A 48 14.40 16.89 -0.82
CA HIS A 48 14.51 16.95 0.63
C HIS A 48 15.45 15.84 1.16
N PRO A 49 16.31 16.09 2.17
CA PRO A 49 17.27 15.10 2.68
C PRO A 49 16.65 13.77 3.16
N PHE A 50 15.37 13.79 3.58
CA PHE A 50 14.64 12.56 3.91
C PHE A 50 14.35 11.69 2.69
N VAL A 51 14.05 12.30 1.53
CA VAL A 51 13.80 11.57 0.29
C VAL A 51 15.12 11.01 -0.23
N GLU A 52 16.18 11.83 -0.29
CA GLU A 52 17.53 11.37 -0.67
C GLU A 52 18.00 10.18 0.18
N ARG A 53 17.75 10.21 1.50
CA ARG A 53 18.08 9.07 2.37
C ARG A 53 17.28 7.82 2.03
N ILE A 54 15.98 7.96 1.76
CA ILE A 54 15.11 6.83 1.37
C ILE A 54 15.61 6.23 0.04
N GLU A 55 15.96 7.06 -0.93
CA GLU A 55 16.51 6.63 -2.22
C GLU A 55 17.77 5.78 -2.04
N ASN A 56 18.72 6.27 -1.24
CA ASN A 56 20.00 5.60 -1.01
C ASN A 56 19.90 4.29 -0.21
N GLU A 57 18.78 4.04 0.47
CA GLU A 57 18.55 2.80 1.22
C GLU A 57 17.87 1.70 0.37
N GLN A 58 17.40 2.02 -0.84
CA GLN A 58 16.75 1.04 -1.73
C GLN A 58 17.80 0.13 -2.38
N ASN A 59 17.57 -1.18 -2.36
CA ASN A 59 18.50 -2.15 -2.95
C ASN A 59 18.35 -2.25 -4.49
N ASP A 60 19.24 -2.99 -5.13
CA ASP A 60 19.26 -3.21 -6.60
C ASP A 60 17.98 -3.88 -7.14
N ARG A 61 17.17 -4.46 -6.26
CA ARG A 61 15.89 -5.10 -6.61
C ARG A 61 14.70 -4.15 -6.50
N GLY A 62 14.92 -2.93 -6.00
CA GLY A 62 13.90 -1.89 -5.93
C GLY A 62 13.08 -1.86 -4.63
N PHE A 63 13.58 -2.43 -3.52
CA PHE A 63 12.89 -2.34 -2.22
C PHE A 63 13.87 -2.14 -1.05
N TRP A 64 13.34 -1.97 0.16
CA TRP A 64 14.12 -1.74 1.39
C TRP A 64 14.09 -2.99 2.27
N PRO A 65 15.10 -3.89 2.19
CA PRO A 65 15.07 -5.15 2.92
C PRO A 65 15.13 -4.91 4.45
N PRO A 66 14.40 -5.69 5.25
CA PRO A 66 13.45 -6.74 4.87
C PRO A 66 12.12 -6.22 4.30
N PHE A 67 11.45 -7.04 3.48
CA PHE A 67 10.15 -6.63 2.92
C PHE A 67 9.08 -6.50 4.00
N HIS A 68 8.80 -7.58 4.74
CA HIS A 68 7.85 -7.55 5.84
C HIS A 68 8.37 -6.63 6.96
N GLY A 69 7.56 -5.65 7.33
CA GLY A 69 7.92 -4.63 8.30
C GLY A 69 8.59 -3.40 7.68
N TYR A 70 9.80 -3.52 7.12
CA TYR A 70 10.59 -2.33 6.73
C TYR A 70 10.19 -1.73 5.37
N THR A 71 10.15 -2.53 4.29
CA THR A 71 9.65 -2.02 3.00
C THR A 71 8.23 -1.48 3.11
N GLU A 72 7.35 -2.19 3.82
CA GLU A 72 5.97 -1.72 4.03
C GLU A 72 5.92 -0.35 4.71
N HIS A 73 6.77 -0.14 5.72
CA HIS A 73 6.91 1.14 6.40
C HIS A 73 7.47 2.21 5.46
N MET A 74 8.46 1.89 4.63
CA MET A 74 9.04 2.82 3.66
C MET A 74 8.05 3.25 2.57
N ILE A 75 7.21 2.34 2.06
CA ILE A 75 6.13 2.68 1.12
C ILE A 75 5.19 3.71 1.75
N ARG A 76 4.69 3.43 2.97
CA ARG A 76 3.82 4.37 3.70
C ARG A 76 4.52 5.69 3.98
N ARG A 77 5.83 5.66 4.28
CA ARG A 77 6.63 6.85 4.52
C ARG A 77 6.72 7.70 3.25
N CYS A 78 7.06 7.13 2.10
CA CYS A 78 7.09 7.82 0.80
C CYS A 78 5.77 8.52 0.51
N LEU A 79 4.65 7.80 0.65
CA LEU A 79 3.30 8.35 0.43
C LEU A 79 2.99 9.48 1.42
N SER A 80 3.39 9.35 2.69
CA SER A 80 3.20 10.41 3.71
C SER A 80 4.04 11.67 3.46
N LEU A 81 5.14 11.56 2.72
CA LEU A 81 5.94 12.70 2.27
C LEU A 81 5.33 13.37 1.04
N GLY A 82 4.28 12.79 0.45
CA GLY A 82 3.62 13.29 -0.74
C GLY A 82 4.22 12.78 -2.06
N LEU A 83 5.13 11.78 -2.02
CA LEU A 83 5.72 11.24 -3.25
C LEU A 83 4.65 10.63 -4.16
N HIS A 84 4.67 11.02 -5.43
CA HIS A 84 3.78 10.49 -6.46
C HIS A 84 4.21 9.08 -6.87
N LYS A 85 3.28 8.26 -7.37
CA LYS A 85 3.56 6.88 -7.82
C LYS A 85 4.65 6.78 -8.89
N ASP A 86 4.82 7.85 -9.67
CA ASP A 86 5.87 7.95 -10.71
C ASP A 86 7.25 8.29 -10.16
N HIS A 87 7.37 8.63 -8.87
CA HIS A 87 8.67 8.77 -8.20
C HIS A 87 9.40 7.44 -8.26
N HIS A 88 10.68 7.46 -8.64
CA HIS A 88 11.43 6.24 -8.93
C HIS A 88 11.44 5.23 -7.77
N CYS A 89 11.52 5.69 -6.50
CA CYS A 89 11.40 4.79 -5.35
C CYS A 89 10.10 3.97 -5.35
N LEU A 90 8.96 4.61 -5.60
CA LEU A 90 7.64 3.98 -5.58
C LEU A 90 7.43 3.11 -6.83
N LYS A 91 7.91 3.57 -7.98
CA LYS A 91 7.90 2.79 -9.22
C LYS A 91 8.72 1.50 -9.09
N ASN A 92 9.94 1.59 -8.56
CA ASN A 92 10.82 0.43 -8.39
C ASN A 92 10.20 -0.64 -7.49
N VAL A 93 9.60 -0.25 -6.36
CA VAL A 93 8.96 -1.21 -5.45
C VAL A 93 7.64 -1.73 -6.02
N ALA A 94 6.90 -0.94 -6.79
CA ALA A 94 5.73 -1.43 -7.53
C ALA A 94 6.13 -2.49 -8.57
N ASP A 95 7.17 -2.25 -9.35
CA ASP A 95 7.70 -3.21 -10.33
C ASP A 95 8.15 -4.51 -9.65
N TYR A 96 8.82 -4.42 -8.50
CA TYR A 96 9.17 -5.58 -7.67
C TYR A 96 7.92 -6.34 -7.21
N LEU A 97 6.91 -5.64 -6.68
CA LEU A 97 5.67 -6.23 -6.20
C LEU A 97 4.91 -6.96 -7.32
N ILE A 98 4.83 -6.36 -8.52
CA ILE A 98 4.22 -7.00 -9.70
C ILE A 98 4.94 -8.31 -10.03
N LYS A 99 6.29 -8.33 -10.03
CA LYS A 99 7.05 -9.57 -10.25
C LYS A 99 6.79 -10.63 -9.19
N VAL A 100 6.63 -10.24 -7.92
CA VAL A 100 6.26 -11.17 -6.83
C VAL A 100 4.87 -11.77 -7.09
N LEU A 101 3.87 -10.95 -7.44
CA LEU A 101 2.52 -11.42 -7.71
C LEU A 101 2.44 -12.31 -8.97
N ASP A 102 3.31 -12.06 -9.94
CA ASP A 102 3.50 -12.89 -11.14
C ASP A 102 4.34 -14.16 -10.91
N ASN A 103 4.79 -14.43 -9.67
CA ASN A 103 5.71 -15.52 -9.32
C ASN A 103 7.06 -15.49 -10.06
N LYS A 104 7.50 -14.31 -10.53
CA LYS A 104 8.81 -14.07 -11.16
C LYS A 104 9.88 -13.73 -10.13
N GLU A 105 9.48 -13.41 -8.91
CA GLU A 105 10.37 -12.99 -7.84
C GLU A 105 9.85 -13.44 -6.47
N ASN A 106 10.72 -13.58 -5.48
CA ASN A 106 10.38 -14.03 -4.14
C ASN A 106 10.88 -13.03 -3.10
N TRP A 107 10.16 -12.96 -1.97
CA TRP A 107 10.65 -12.25 -0.79
C TRP A 107 11.91 -12.92 -0.22
N ASP A 108 12.81 -12.11 0.33
CA ASP A 108 14.03 -12.58 1.01
C ASP A 108 13.78 -13.23 2.36
N GLN A 109 12.59 -13.00 2.91
CA GLN A 109 12.21 -13.49 4.20
C GLN A 109 11.40 -14.77 4.12
N PHE A 110 11.60 -15.60 5.13
CA PHE A 110 10.78 -16.75 5.40
C PHE A 110 10.47 -16.81 6.90
N GLU A 111 9.20 -16.96 7.27
CA GLU A 111 8.77 -17.17 8.65
C GLU A 111 8.35 -18.63 8.83
N LYS A 112 8.73 -19.27 9.95
CA LYS A 112 8.31 -20.65 10.24
C LYS A 112 6.80 -20.68 10.53
N GLN A 113 6.09 -21.53 9.81
CA GLN A 113 4.64 -21.66 9.91
C GLN A 113 4.19 -23.08 10.25
N ASP A 114 2.93 -23.21 10.64
CA ASP A 114 2.28 -24.51 10.82
C ASP A 114 2.10 -25.25 9.48
N ASN A 115 2.03 -24.51 8.37
CA ASN A 115 2.10 -25.04 7.02
C ASN A 115 3.12 -24.24 6.17
N ILE A 116 4.10 -24.93 5.58
CA ILE A 116 5.17 -24.31 4.77
C ILE A 116 4.65 -23.50 3.57
N ARG A 117 3.46 -23.85 3.04
CA ARG A 117 2.82 -23.17 1.91
C ARG A 117 2.16 -21.85 2.31
N TRP A 118 1.85 -21.66 3.60
CA TRP A 118 1.15 -20.47 4.09
C TRP A 118 1.88 -19.17 3.75
N TRP A 119 3.19 -19.14 3.98
CA TRP A 119 3.99 -17.95 3.76
C TRP A 119 4.02 -17.54 2.28
N PRO A 120 4.52 -18.37 1.35
CA PRO A 120 4.65 -17.98 -0.06
C PRO A 120 3.32 -17.92 -0.82
N GLU A 121 2.31 -18.74 -0.48
CA GLU A 121 1.10 -18.85 -1.30
C GLU A 121 -0.09 -18.02 -0.79
N MET A 122 -0.12 -17.69 0.50
CA MET A 122 -1.24 -17.00 1.13
C MET A 122 -0.86 -15.63 1.69
N PHE A 123 0.17 -15.57 2.54
CA PHE A 123 0.57 -14.33 3.21
C PHE A 123 1.27 -13.35 2.27
N VAL A 124 2.36 -13.78 1.62
CA VAL A 124 3.16 -12.94 0.72
C VAL A 124 2.30 -12.30 -0.38
N PRO A 125 1.44 -13.03 -1.12
CA PRO A 125 0.62 -12.42 -2.16
C PRO A 125 -0.40 -11.42 -1.62
N LEU A 126 -0.96 -11.64 -0.42
CA LEU A 126 -1.85 -10.66 0.21
C LEU A 126 -1.11 -9.38 0.56
N VAL A 127 0.03 -9.47 1.25
CA VAL A 127 0.77 -8.26 1.63
C VAL A 127 1.28 -7.53 0.39
N SER A 128 1.81 -8.25 -0.60
CA SER A 128 2.27 -7.66 -1.85
C SER A 128 1.16 -6.93 -2.61
N SER A 129 -0.03 -7.53 -2.72
CA SER A 129 -1.17 -6.88 -3.37
C SER A 129 -1.71 -5.70 -2.56
N ALA A 130 -1.79 -5.80 -1.24
CA ALA A 130 -2.20 -4.70 -0.36
C ALA A 130 -1.23 -3.51 -0.38
N MET A 131 0.08 -3.77 -0.48
CA MET A 131 1.07 -2.69 -0.60
C MET A 131 1.06 -2.06 -1.98
N LEU A 132 0.90 -2.86 -3.05
CA LEU A 132 0.76 -2.33 -4.40
C LEU A 132 -0.51 -1.48 -4.54
N SER A 133 -1.60 -1.85 -3.87
CA SER A 133 -2.85 -1.07 -3.92
C SER A 133 -2.72 0.32 -3.29
N LEU A 134 -1.74 0.57 -2.42
CA LEU A 134 -1.43 1.91 -1.92
C LEU A 134 -0.67 2.77 -2.93
N ILE A 135 0.08 2.15 -3.85
CA ILE A 135 0.95 2.84 -4.81
C ILE A 135 0.24 3.03 -6.14
N ASP A 136 -0.34 1.96 -6.66
CA ASP A 136 -0.98 1.89 -7.97
C ASP A 136 -2.27 1.07 -7.85
N ALA A 137 -3.29 1.68 -7.24
CA ALA A 137 -4.57 1.05 -6.93
C ALA A 137 -5.33 0.51 -8.16
N ASP A 138 -4.94 0.96 -9.35
CA ASP A 138 -5.52 0.66 -10.65
C ASP A 138 -4.78 -0.44 -11.42
N ASN A 139 -3.72 -1.00 -10.83
CA ASN A 139 -2.94 -2.03 -11.49
C ASN A 139 -3.76 -3.30 -11.70
N GLU A 140 -3.87 -3.77 -12.95
CA GLU A 140 -4.71 -4.92 -13.33
C GLU A 140 -4.34 -6.22 -12.59
N VAL A 141 -3.08 -6.37 -12.15
CA VAL A 141 -2.67 -7.54 -11.36
C VAL A 141 -3.48 -7.66 -10.07
N LEU A 142 -4.00 -6.54 -9.52
CA LEU A 142 -4.78 -6.52 -8.28
C LEU A 142 -6.15 -7.18 -8.43
N ASP A 143 -6.72 -7.26 -9.64
CA ASP A 143 -8.10 -7.72 -9.83
C ASP A 143 -8.34 -9.16 -9.38
N VAL A 144 -7.38 -10.04 -9.64
CA VAL A 144 -7.46 -11.43 -9.19
C VAL A 144 -7.33 -11.54 -7.66
N HIS A 145 -6.51 -10.69 -7.04
CA HIS A 145 -6.31 -10.67 -5.60
C HIS A 145 -7.53 -10.06 -4.89
N ARG A 146 -8.06 -8.94 -5.38
CA ARG A 146 -9.29 -8.31 -4.86
C ARG A 146 -10.47 -9.25 -4.91
N ARG A 147 -10.75 -9.87 -6.07
CA ARG A 147 -11.87 -10.83 -6.21
C ARG A 147 -11.75 -11.99 -5.24
N ARG A 148 -10.54 -12.53 -5.06
CA ARG A 148 -10.28 -13.64 -4.14
C ARG A 148 -10.55 -13.25 -2.69
N TRP A 149 -10.00 -12.13 -2.24
CA TRP A 149 -10.17 -11.69 -0.85
C TRP A 149 -11.57 -11.15 -0.56
N ALA A 150 -12.23 -10.54 -1.55
CA ALA A 150 -13.64 -10.17 -1.49
C ALA A 150 -14.53 -11.41 -1.31
N TYR A 151 -14.30 -12.48 -2.07
CA TYR A 151 -15.04 -13.74 -1.92
C TYR A 151 -14.94 -14.32 -0.49
N PHE A 152 -13.74 -14.29 0.13
CA PHE A 152 -13.58 -14.73 1.51
C PHE A 152 -14.33 -13.83 2.49
N ALA A 153 -14.28 -12.51 2.29
CA ALA A 153 -15.00 -11.56 3.13
C ALA A 153 -16.54 -11.73 3.00
N GLU A 154 -17.05 -11.86 1.78
CA GLU A 154 -18.47 -12.13 1.52
C GLU A 154 -18.92 -13.44 2.15
N THR A 155 -18.10 -14.49 2.05
CA THR A 155 -18.37 -15.77 2.71
C THR A 155 -18.46 -15.60 4.23
N ALA A 156 -17.49 -14.90 4.81
CA ALA A 156 -17.42 -14.62 6.24
C ALA A 156 -18.63 -13.83 6.76
N PHE A 157 -19.24 -12.96 5.96
CA PHE A 157 -20.36 -12.11 6.36
C PHE A 157 -21.71 -12.50 5.75
N SER A 158 -21.78 -13.62 5.02
CA SER A 158 -22.98 -14.08 4.30
C SER A 158 -24.23 -14.25 5.17
N LYS A 159 -24.07 -14.47 6.48
CA LYS A 159 -25.16 -14.61 7.46
C LYS A 159 -25.59 -13.29 8.11
N GLY A 160 -25.00 -12.16 7.72
CA GLY A 160 -25.20 -10.85 8.35
C GLY A 160 -24.36 -10.60 9.60
N TYR A 161 -23.50 -11.56 9.98
CA TYR A 161 -22.51 -11.45 11.05
C TYR A 161 -21.25 -12.23 10.65
N TYR A 162 -20.13 -11.96 11.32
CA TYR A 162 -18.85 -12.61 11.03
C TYR A 162 -18.85 -14.09 11.45
N ASP A 163 -18.66 -14.97 10.48
CA ASP A 163 -18.50 -16.42 10.62
C ASP A 163 -17.07 -16.84 10.30
N LYS A 164 -16.27 -16.97 11.36
CA LYS A 164 -14.86 -17.39 11.28
C LYS A 164 -14.69 -18.77 10.66
N GLU A 165 -15.61 -19.70 10.93
CA GLU A 165 -15.48 -21.08 10.46
C GLU A 165 -15.72 -21.16 8.96
N ALA A 166 -16.77 -20.50 8.47
CA ALA A 166 -17.05 -20.38 7.04
C ALA A 166 -15.88 -19.72 6.29
N GLU A 167 -15.32 -18.64 6.84
CA GLU A 167 -14.14 -17.99 6.28
C GLU A 167 -12.94 -18.95 6.23
N SER A 168 -12.61 -19.58 7.36
CA SER A 168 -11.47 -20.51 7.44
C SER A 168 -11.59 -21.67 6.45
N ILE A 169 -12.79 -22.24 6.29
CA ILE A 169 -13.06 -23.31 5.32
C ILE A 169 -12.81 -22.78 3.89
N SER A 170 -13.38 -21.63 3.55
CA SER A 170 -13.25 -21.06 2.20
C SER A 170 -11.80 -20.78 1.79
N GLN A 171 -10.97 -20.30 2.74
CA GLN A 171 -9.55 -20.06 2.49
C GLN A 171 -8.79 -21.37 2.30
N GLN A 172 -9.03 -22.37 3.16
CA GLN A 172 -8.33 -23.66 3.07
C GLN A 172 -8.72 -24.44 1.80
N GLU A 173 -9.98 -24.37 1.38
CA GLU A 173 -10.46 -24.95 0.12
C GLU A 173 -9.79 -24.27 -1.08
N TYR A 174 -9.74 -22.94 -1.10
CA TYR A 174 -9.11 -22.18 -2.17
C TYR A 174 -7.61 -22.48 -2.31
N PHE A 175 -6.87 -22.43 -1.21
CA PHE A 175 -5.41 -22.63 -1.23
C PHE A 175 -5.01 -24.12 -1.28
N GLY A 176 -5.94 -25.03 -1.04
CA GLY A 176 -5.69 -26.47 -1.09
C GLY A 176 -4.76 -26.97 0.03
N PHE A 177 -4.71 -26.27 1.16
CA PHE A 177 -3.97 -26.71 2.35
C PHE A 177 -4.64 -26.26 3.64
N LYS A 178 -4.46 -27.06 4.70
CA LYS A 178 -4.93 -26.72 6.05
C LYS A 178 -3.89 -25.87 6.78
N THR A 179 -4.36 -24.86 7.50
CA THR A 179 -3.56 -24.01 8.39
C THR A 179 -4.42 -23.50 9.55
N LYS A 180 -3.79 -23.29 10.70
CA LYS A 180 -4.37 -22.62 11.87
C LYS A 180 -4.30 -21.08 11.75
N ARG A 181 -3.58 -20.55 10.76
CA ARG A 181 -3.33 -19.11 10.56
C ARG A 181 -4.15 -18.53 9.40
N THR A 182 -5.44 -18.87 9.28
CA THR A 182 -6.32 -18.19 8.31
C THR A 182 -6.36 -16.68 8.60
N ILE A 183 -6.47 -15.87 7.56
CA ILE A 183 -6.34 -14.42 7.67
C ILE A 183 -7.74 -13.80 7.70
N PRO A 184 -8.13 -13.10 8.78
CA PRO A 184 -9.49 -12.57 8.91
C PRO A 184 -9.78 -11.50 7.86
N ALA A 185 -11.03 -11.40 7.40
CA ALA A 185 -11.50 -10.43 6.41
C ALA A 185 -11.30 -8.98 6.85
N PHE A 186 -11.34 -8.72 8.15
CA PHE A 186 -11.04 -7.41 8.76
C PHE A 186 -9.55 -7.24 9.12
N GLY A 187 -8.68 -8.14 8.65
CA GLY A 187 -7.23 -8.02 8.79
C GLY A 187 -6.71 -6.80 8.03
N TYR A 188 -5.68 -6.17 8.57
CA TYR A 188 -5.11 -4.90 8.05
C TYR A 188 -4.89 -4.90 6.53
N TYR A 189 -4.23 -5.93 6.00
CA TYR A 189 -3.95 -6.02 4.56
C TYR A 189 -5.22 -6.25 3.71
N ASN A 190 -6.20 -6.97 4.22
CA ASN A 190 -7.48 -7.16 3.53
C ASN A 190 -8.25 -5.85 3.43
N LEU A 191 -8.32 -5.10 4.53
CA LEU A 191 -8.96 -3.79 4.54
C LEU A 191 -8.26 -2.81 3.59
N MET A 192 -6.94 -2.85 3.50
CA MET A 192 -6.19 -2.04 2.54
C MET A 192 -6.45 -2.44 1.09
N LEU A 193 -6.42 -3.74 0.79
CA LEU A 193 -6.59 -4.24 -0.58
C LEU A 193 -8.00 -4.01 -1.11
N LEU A 194 -9.01 -4.15 -0.24
CA LEU A 194 -10.43 -4.04 -0.55
C LEU A 194 -11.01 -2.64 -0.28
N ALA A 195 -10.18 -1.68 0.12
CA ALA A 195 -10.61 -0.30 0.26
C ALA A 195 -11.17 0.22 -1.08
N PRO A 196 -12.30 0.95 -1.07
CA PRO A 196 -12.84 1.55 -2.28
C PRO A 196 -11.80 2.43 -2.96
N THR A 197 -11.71 2.33 -4.29
CA THR A 197 -10.94 3.25 -5.11
C THR A 197 -11.87 4.22 -5.82
N ASP A 198 -11.34 5.32 -6.34
CA ASP A 198 -12.11 6.33 -7.09
C ASP A 198 -12.75 5.78 -8.38
N LYS A 199 -12.41 4.55 -8.78
CA LYS A 199 -13.05 3.85 -9.91
C LYS A 199 -14.41 3.22 -9.58
N GLY A 200 -14.82 3.19 -8.31
CA GLY A 200 -16.02 2.47 -7.88
C GLY A 200 -15.82 0.95 -7.97
N ASN A 201 -16.35 0.23 -6.99
CA ASN A 201 -16.36 -1.24 -6.99
C ASN A 201 -17.36 -1.78 -8.02
#